data_AF-A0A496ZSJ1-F1
#
_entry.id   AF-A0A496ZSJ1-F1
#
_cell.length_a   1.000
_cell.length_b   1.000
_cell.length_c   1.000
_cell.angle_alpha   90.00
_cell.angle_beta   90.00
_cell.angle_gamma   90.00
#
_symmetry.space_group_name_H-M   'P 1'
#
loop_
_entity.id
_entity.type
_entity.pdbx_description
1 polymer ?
#
loop_
_entity_poly.entity_id
_entity_poly.type
_entity_poly.pdbx_seq_one_letter_code
_entity_poly.pdbx_strand_id
1 'polypeptide(L)'
;MICPVCNLNYPDRQCPRCGWKPGHCPNCGFVLINDECFRCGFKLLKIENVFTQKEGKMLNLRLINEEGKEKEITALDFEHLAEKVFDFYYNGQPNFITPHILEYSHKRNGNRFLFVELSKGEGIYHERIYGVTVLEGRLKGNKLYLKRRIDKMKCFKNINEAKTYIRSL
;
A
#
# COMPACT_ATOMS: atom_id res chain seq x y z
N MET A 1 -7.08 1.74 17.69
CA MET A 1 -8.11 1.26 16.73
C MET A 1 -8.29 2.30 15.64
N ILE A 2 -8.59 1.90 14.39
CA ILE A 2 -8.83 2.85 13.29
C ILE A 2 -10.33 2.98 13.06
N CYS A 3 -10.84 4.22 13.03
CA CYS A 3 -12.25 4.48 12.77
C CYS A 3 -12.59 4.17 11.30
N PRO A 4 -13.58 3.31 10.99
CA PRO A 4 -13.97 3.00 9.61
C PRO A 4 -14.65 4.18 8.90
N VAL A 5 -15.10 5.20 9.64
CA VAL A 5 -15.80 6.39 9.11
C VAL A 5 -14.81 7.49 8.76
N CYS A 6 -14.00 7.90 9.74
CA CYS A 6 -13.13 9.08 9.60
C CYS A 6 -11.63 8.74 9.56
N ASN A 7 -11.26 7.46 9.64
CA ASN A 7 -9.90 6.96 9.55
C ASN A 7 -8.91 7.52 10.60
N LEU A 8 -9.42 8.08 11.69
CA LEU A 8 -8.60 8.48 12.84
C LEU A 8 -8.12 7.23 13.58
N ASN A 9 -6.84 7.21 13.97
CA ASN A 9 -6.31 6.22 14.91
C ASN A 9 -6.51 6.75 16.34
N TYR A 10 -7.17 5.99 17.20
CA TYR A 10 -7.49 6.40 18.56
C TYR A 10 -7.46 5.19 19.53
N PRO A 11 -7.10 5.39 20.80
CA PRO A 11 -7.01 4.31 21.78
C PRO A 11 -8.37 3.94 22.39
N ASP A 12 -9.34 4.86 22.37
CA ASP A 12 -10.61 4.72 23.11
C ASP A 12 -11.63 3.80 22.45
N ARG A 13 -12.65 3.38 23.21
CA ARG A 13 -13.79 2.57 22.70
C ARG A 13 -14.80 3.37 21.88
N GLN A 14 -14.57 4.66 21.64
CA GLN A 14 -15.42 5.50 20.82
C GLN A 14 -14.58 6.52 20.06
N CYS A 15 -14.82 6.67 18.76
CA CYS A 15 -14.10 7.62 17.94
C CYS A 15 -14.43 9.04 18.40
N PRO A 16 -13.44 9.86 18.82
CA PRO A 16 -13.69 11.20 19.32
C PRO A 16 -14.18 12.17 18.23
N ARG A 17 -13.99 11.83 16.95
CA ARG A 17 -14.34 12.70 15.82
C ARG A 17 -15.75 12.49 15.30
N CYS A 18 -16.20 11.24 15.19
CA CYS A 18 -17.50 10.91 14.59
C CYS A 18 -18.40 10.08 15.51
N GLY A 19 -17.99 9.84 16.76
CA GLY A 19 -18.77 9.10 17.74
C GLY A 19 -18.92 7.60 17.46
N TRP A 20 -18.27 7.06 16.43
CA TRP A 20 -18.39 5.64 16.07
C TRP A 20 -17.85 4.73 17.17
N LYS A 21 -18.60 3.67 17.50
CA LYS A 21 -18.22 2.67 18.51
C LYS A 21 -17.90 1.35 17.81
N PRO A 22 -16.83 0.64 18.21
CA PRO A 22 -16.58 -0.73 17.78
C PRO A 22 -17.80 -1.63 18.01
N GLY A 23 -18.03 -2.56 17.08
CA GLY A 23 -19.19 -3.44 17.10
C GLY A 23 -20.52 -2.79 16.70
N HIS A 24 -20.54 -1.50 16.33
CA HIS A 24 -21.75 -0.81 15.89
C HIS A 24 -21.62 -0.31 14.44
N CYS A 25 -22.75 -0.30 13.75
CA CYS A 25 -22.86 0.18 12.38
C CYS A 25 -22.62 1.70 12.35
N PRO A 26 -21.70 2.20 11.50
CA PRO A 26 -21.46 3.63 11.37
C PRO A 26 -22.64 4.41 10.76
N ASN A 27 -23.52 3.74 10.00
CA ASN A 27 -24.65 4.41 9.34
C ASN A 27 -25.88 4.54 10.23
N CYS A 28 -26.17 3.54 11.06
CA CYS A 28 -27.42 3.50 11.82
C CYS A 28 -27.26 3.21 13.31
N GLY A 29 -26.02 3.04 13.80
CA GLY A 29 -25.72 2.81 15.21
C GLY A 29 -26.16 1.45 15.75
N PHE A 30 -26.72 0.56 14.94
CA PHE A 30 -27.10 -0.79 15.36
C PHE A 30 -25.88 -1.68 15.58
N VAL A 31 -26.00 -2.64 16.50
CA VAL A 31 -24.97 -3.66 16.72
C VAL A 31 -24.76 -4.46 15.42
N LEU A 32 -23.50 -4.69 15.10
CA LEU A 32 -23.08 -5.55 13.99
C LEU A 32 -23.09 -7.00 14.47
N ILE A 33 -23.70 -7.88 13.68
CA ILE A 33 -23.67 -9.33 13.88
C ILE A 33 -22.77 -9.90 12.77
N ASN A 34 -21.70 -10.60 13.12
CA ASN A 34 -20.70 -11.08 12.16
C ASN A 34 -20.19 -9.99 11.21
N ASP A 35 -19.94 -8.79 11.75
CA ASP A 35 -19.49 -7.61 11.00
C ASP A 35 -20.49 -7.10 9.95
N GLU A 36 -21.74 -7.56 9.99
CA GLU A 36 -22.82 -7.11 9.12
C GLU A 36 -23.92 -6.42 9.93
N CYS A 37 -24.40 -5.29 9.42
CA CYS A 37 -25.53 -4.59 9.97
C CYS A 37 -26.81 -5.16 9.37
N PHE A 38 -27.58 -5.88 10.19
CA PHE A 38 -28.88 -6.41 9.80
C PHE A 38 -29.86 -5.33 9.30
N ARG A 39 -29.77 -4.11 9.83
CA ARG A 39 -30.72 -3.04 9.53
C ARG A 39 -30.51 -2.37 8.17
N CYS A 40 -29.26 -2.16 7.76
CA CYS A 40 -28.94 -1.43 6.53
C CYS A 40 -28.04 -2.19 5.56
N GLY A 41 -27.74 -3.46 5.83
CA GLY A 41 -26.86 -4.29 5.01
C GLY A 41 -25.40 -3.83 5.00
N PHE A 42 -25.03 -2.86 5.86
CA PHE A 42 -23.66 -2.38 5.93
C PHE A 42 -22.73 -3.47 6.43
N LYS A 43 -21.77 -3.88 5.61
CA LYS A 43 -20.69 -4.81 6.00
C LYS A 43 -19.47 -4.04 6.44
N LEU A 44 -19.17 -4.13 7.73
CA LEU A 44 -17.90 -3.68 8.28
C LEU A 44 -16.81 -4.61 7.73
N LEU A 45 -16.07 -4.12 6.74
CA LEU A 45 -14.93 -4.86 6.23
C LEU A 45 -13.88 -4.91 7.33
N LYS A 46 -13.84 -6.01 8.09
CA LYS A 46 -12.66 -6.36 8.87
C LYS A 46 -11.52 -6.58 7.88
N ILE A 47 -10.63 -5.60 7.84
CA ILE A 47 -9.32 -5.72 7.18
C ILE A 47 -8.47 -6.80 7.90
N GLU A 48 -8.98 -7.39 8.99
CA GLU A 48 -8.31 -8.42 9.80
C GLU A 48 -8.24 -9.80 9.13
N ASN A 49 -9.00 -10.08 8.06
CA ASN A 49 -8.94 -11.39 7.39
C ASN A 49 -8.23 -11.42 6.02
N VAL A 50 -7.59 -10.31 5.62
CA VAL A 50 -6.55 -10.34 4.55
C VAL A 50 -5.14 -10.19 5.16
N PHE A 51 -5.05 -9.73 6.41
CA PHE A 51 -3.77 -9.44 7.07
C PHE A 51 -3.85 -9.72 8.59
N THR A 52 -4.14 -10.95 8.98
CA THR A 52 -3.77 -11.40 10.34
C THR A 52 -2.36 -11.95 10.27
N GLN A 53 -1.41 -11.15 10.78
CA GLN A 53 -0.07 -11.60 11.14
C GLN A 53 -0.20 -12.73 12.17
N LYS A 54 -0.22 -13.96 11.69
CA LYS A 54 0.18 -15.17 12.40
C LYS A 54 0.82 -16.06 11.34
N GLU A 55 2.15 -16.19 11.43
CA GLU A 55 3.00 -17.24 10.86
C GLU A 55 2.57 -17.80 9.49
N GLY A 56 3.25 -17.35 8.42
CA GLY A 56 3.33 -18.10 7.17
C GLY A 56 2.17 -17.99 6.18
N LYS A 57 1.24 -17.02 6.29
CA LYS A 57 0.17 -16.85 5.29
C LYS A 57 0.57 -15.91 4.16
N MET A 58 0.74 -16.51 2.98
CA MET A 58 0.98 -15.80 1.72
C MET A 58 -0.19 -14.89 1.36
N LEU A 59 0.12 -13.69 0.86
CA LEU A 59 -0.81 -12.71 0.33
C LEU A 59 -1.18 -13.06 -1.11
N ASN A 60 -2.37 -13.61 -1.30
CA ASN A 60 -2.93 -13.84 -2.63
C ASN A 60 -3.70 -12.60 -3.07
N LEU A 61 -3.15 -11.88 -4.06
CA LEU A 61 -3.72 -10.65 -4.56
C LEU A 61 -3.84 -10.69 -6.08
N ARG A 62 -4.86 -9.99 -6.59
CA ARG A 62 -4.95 -9.68 -8.00
C ARG A 62 -4.52 -8.24 -8.24
N LEU A 63 -3.38 -8.06 -8.89
CA LEU A 63 -2.89 -6.76 -9.32
C LEU A 63 -3.67 -6.32 -10.55
N ILE A 64 -4.03 -5.04 -10.59
CA ILE A 64 -4.74 -4.43 -11.72
C ILE A 64 -4.08 -3.08 -12.00
N ASN A 65 -3.53 -2.86 -13.20
CA ASN A 65 -2.95 -1.56 -13.58
C ASN A 65 -4.00 -0.63 -14.23
N GLU A 66 -3.58 0.57 -14.62
CA GLU A 66 -4.46 1.58 -15.26
C GLU A 66 -4.96 1.19 -16.65
N GLU A 67 -4.26 0.28 -17.33
CA GLU A 67 -4.66 -0.27 -18.63
C GLU A 67 -5.67 -1.42 -18.48
N GLY A 68 -6.01 -1.79 -17.23
CA GLY A 68 -6.89 -2.92 -16.94
C GLY A 68 -6.21 -4.29 -17.06
N LYS A 69 -4.88 -4.34 -17.28
CA LYS A 69 -4.11 -5.58 -17.21
C LYS A 69 -4.25 -6.15 -15.80
N GLU A 70 -4.53 -7.45 -15.70
CA GLU A 70 -4.63 -8.14 -14.41
C GLU A 70 -3.51 -9.19 -14.28
N LYS A 71 -3.02 -9.40 -13.06
CA LYS A 71 -2.11 -10.51 -12.72
C LYS A 71 -2.37 -11.00 -11.31
N GLU A 72 -2.57 -12.31 -11.15
CA GLU A 72 -2.60 -12.92 -9.82
C GLU A 72 -1.18 -13.12 -9.31
N ILE A 73 -0.98 -12.75 -8.05
CA ILE A 73 0.30 -12.88 -7.37
C ILE A 73 0.11 -13.48 -5.99
N THR A 74 1.19 -14.10 -5.53
CA THR A 74 1.33 -14.59 -4.18
C THR A 74 2.59 -13.95 -3.60
N ALA A 75 2.45 -13.18 -2.52
CA ALA A 75 3.57 -12.52 -1.84
C ALA A 75 3.71 -13.04 -0.42
N LEU A 76 4.94 -13.30 0.01
CA LEU A 76 5.21 -13.85 1.36
C LEU A 76 5.01 -12.80 2.45
N ASP A 77 5.36 -11.57 2.13
CA ASP A 77 5.27 -10.40 2.98
C ASP A 77 5.04 -9.15 2.12
N PHE A 78 5.10 -7.97 2.73
CA PHE A 78 4.89 -6.72 2.02
C PHE A 78 6.09 -6.21 1.22
N GLU A 79 7.31 -6.65 1.55
CA GLU A 79 8.51 -6.30 0.78
C GLU A 79 8.51 -7.07 -0.54
N HIS A 80 8.25 -8.38 -0.47
CA HIS A 80 8.02 -9.23 -1.64
C HIS A 80 6.78 -8.78 -2.42
N LEU A 81 5.73 -8.25 -1.76
CA LEU A 81 4.60 -7.64 -2.47
C LEU A 81 5.04 -6.41 -3.28
N ALA A 82 5.88 -5.54 -2.70
CA ALA A 82 6.37 -4.35 -3.38
C ALA A 82 7.18 -4.73 -4.63
N GLU A 83 8.09 -5.69 -4.51
CA GLU A 83 8.83 -6.26 -5.64
C GLU A 83 7.88 -6.75 -6.75
N LYS A 84 6.89 -7.60 -6.42
CA LYS A 84 5.92 -8.11 -7.40
C LYS A 84 5.07 -7.02 -8.05
N VAL A 85 4.79 -5.94 -7.33
CA VAL A 85 4.09 -4.77 -7.86
C VAL A 85 4.96 -4.06 -8.90
N PHE A 86 6.23 -3.82 -8.62
CA PHE A 86 7.16 -3.20 -9.58
C PHE A 86 7.39 -4.10 -10.81
N ASP A 87 7.59 -5.40 -10.61
CA ASP A 87 7.69 -6.39 -11.70
C ASP A 87 6.48 -6.35 -12.63
N PHE A 88 5.28 -6.32 -12.05
CA PHE A 88 4.04 -6.28 -12.82
C PHE A 88 3.90 -4.97 -13.58
N TYR A 89 4.28 -3.86 -12.96
CA TYR A 89 4.06 -2.52 -13.51
C TYR A 89 5.07 -2.17 -14.60
N TYR A 90 6.35 -2.52 -14.41
CA TYR A 90 7.45 -2.23 -15.34
C TYR A 90 7.87 -3.46 -16.16
N ASN A 91 7.08 -4.54 -16.14
CA ASN A 91 7.40 -5.82 -16.80
C ASN A 91 8.79 -6.36 -16.41
N GLY A 92 9.18 -6.21 -15.15
CA GLY A 92 10.49 -6.64 -14.63
C GLY A 92 11.67 -5.83 -15.13
N GLN A 93 11.45 -4.70 -15.82
CA GLN A 93 12.53 -3.83 -16.26
C GLN A 93 12.87 -2.82 -15.15
N PRO A 94 14.12 -2.81 -14.66
CA PRO A 94 14.56 -1.80 -13.71
C PRO A 94 14.65 -0.44 -14.40
N ASN A 95 14.72 0.61 -13.58
CA ASN A 95 14.92 1.96 -14.07
C ASN A 95 16.21 2.07 -14.90
N PHE A 96 16.11 2.51 -16.16
CA PHE A 96 17.27 2.62 -17.06
C PHE A 96 18.40 3.50 -16.49
N ILE A 97 18.03 4.57 -15.80
CA ILE A 97 18.99 5.53 -15.20
C ILE A 97 19.60 4.96 -13.93
N THR A 98 18.84 4.15 -13.19
CA THR A 98 19.25 3.57 -11.89
C THR A 98 18.95 2.07 -11.86
N PRO A 99 19.73 1.26 -12.59
CA PRO A 99 19.38 -0.14 -12.86
C PRO A 99 19.58 -1.08 -11.65
N HIS A 100 20.30 -0.64 -10.62
CA HIS A 100 20.61 -1.48 -9.47
C HIS A 100 19.64 -1.21 -8.32
N ILE A 101 18.64 -2.07 -8.16
CA ILE A 101 17.71 -1.99 -7.02
C ILE A 101 18.47 -2.18 -5.71
N LEU A 102 18.20 -1.29 -4.74
CA LEU A 102 18.77 -1.35 -3.40
C LEU A 102 17.74 -1.84 -2.38
N GLU A 103 16.49 -1.38 -2.50
CA GLU A 103 15.45 -1.64 -1.50
C GLU A 103 14.07 -1.48 -2.13
N TYR A 104 13.17 -2.42 -1.80
CA TYR A 104 11.74 -2.23 -1.95
C TYR A 104 11.13 -1.91 -0.60
N SER A 105 10.25 -0.92 -0.56
CA SER A 105 9.52 -0.59 0.66
C SER A 105 8.09 -0.21 0.35
N HIS A 106 7.28 -0.13 1.39
CA HIS A 106 5.88 0.23 1.26
C HIS A 106 5.45 1.10 2.45
N LYS A 107 4.46 1.95 2.20
CA LYS A 107 3.70 2.65 3.24
C LYS A 107 2.23 2.37 3.03
N ARG A 108 1.49 2.17 4.12
CA ARG A 108 0.07 1.85 4.08
C ARG A 108 -0.72 2.84 4.92
N ASN A 109 -1.83 3.33 4.36
CA ASN A 109 -2.82 4.11 5.08
C ASN A 109 -4.22 3.58 4.72
N GLY A 110 -4.77 2.74 5.59
CA GLY A 110 -6.05 2.06 5.36
C GLY A 110 -6.00 1.12 4.15
N ASN A 111 -6.77 1.46 3.10
CA ASN A 111 -6.77 0.74 1.83
C ASN A 111 -5.84 1.34 0.77
N ARG A 112 -5.10 2.40 1.10
CA ARG A 112 -4.10 3.00 0.21
C ARG A 112 -2.72 2.47 0.53
N PHE A 113 -1.98 2.17 -0.52
CA PHE A 113 -0.59 1.73 -0.49
C PHE A 113 0.25 2.69 -1.30
N LEU A 114 1.45 2.97 -0.81
CA LEU A 114 2.55 3.57 -1.55
C LEU A 114 3.62 2.50 -1.62
N PHE A 115 3.97 2.05 -2.81
CA PHE A 115 5.10 1.16 -3.05
C PHE A 115 6.26 2.00 -3.53
N VAL A 116 7.44 1.77 -2.98
CA VAL A 116 8.63 2.57 -3.24
C VAL A 116 9.77 1.65 -3.62
N GLU A 117 10.43 1.97 -4.73
CA GLU A 117 11.69 1.37 -5.14
C GLU A 117 12.78 2.42 -4.93
N LEU A 118 13.82 2.04 -4.19
CA LEU A 118 15.08 2.77 -4.13
C LEU A 118 16.10 2.00 -4.96
N SER A 119 16.70 2.67 -5.92
CA SER A 119 17.68 2.09 -6.82
C SER A 119 18.91 2.99 -6.98
N LYS A 120 19.96 2.46 -7.59
CA LYS A 120 21.26 3.11 -7.81
C LYS A 120 21.65 2.98 -9.27
N GLY A 121 22.29 4.02 -9.77
CA GLY A 121 22.93 4.02 -11.08
C GLY A 121 24.12 4.96 -11.12
N GLU A 122 24.47 5.30 -12.35
CA GLU A 122 25.60 6.16 -12.67
C GLU A 122 25.12 7.29 -13.58
N GLY A 123 25.46 8.52 -13.21
CA GLY A 123 25.14 9.71 -13.99
C GLY A 123 26.08 9.87 -15.19
N ILE A 124 25.81 10.91 -15.98
CA ILE A 124 26.57 11.22 -17.21
C ILE A 124 28.04 11.55 -16.90
N TYR A 125 28.35 12.03 -15.69
CA TYR A 125 29.70 12.37 -15.26
C TYR A 125 30.31 11.30 -14.33
N HIS A 126 29.87 10.05 -14.45
CA HIS A 126 30.31 8.93 -13.61
C HIS A 126 30.03 9.11 -12.11
N GLU A 127 29.13 10.01 -11.75
CA GLU A 127 28.71 10.19 -10.36
C GLU A 127 27.65 9.15 -9.97
N ARG A 128 27.69 8.72 -8.69
CA ARG A 128 26.63 7.85 -8.18
C ARG A 128 25.32 8.63 -8.08
N ILE A 129 24.26 8.05 -8.63
CA ILE A 129 22.90 8.58 -8.53
C ILE A 129 21.98 7.52 -7.92
N TYR A 130 20.97 7.99 -7.19
CA TYR A 130 19.99 7.16 -6.51
C TYR A 130 18.58 7.53 -6.98
N GLY A 131 17.86 6.57 -7.56
CA GLY A 131 16.51 6.75 -8.06
C GLY A 131 15.50 6.37 -6.98
N VAL A 132 14.43 7.17 -6.87
CA VAL A 132 13.25 6.79 -6.08
C VAL A 132 12.05 6.75 -7.01
N THR A 133 11.45 5.57 -7.16
CA THR A 133 10.24 5.34 -7.94
C THR A 133 9.08 5.04 -6.99
N VAL A 134 7.89 5.62 -7.24
CA VAL A 134 6.74 5.47 -6.35
C VAL A 134 5.50 5.05 -7.14
N LEU A 135 4.82 3.99 -6.70
CA LEU A 135 3.54 3.53 -7.22
C LEU A 135 2.45 3.64 -6.15
N GLU A 136 1.25 4.08 -6.55
CA GLU A 136 0.09 4.11 -5.65
C GLU A 136 -0.79 2.91 -5.88
N GLY A 137 -1.17 2.24 -4.80
CA GLY A 137 -2.12 1.12 -4.81
C GLY A 137 -3.36 1.43 -4.00
N ARG A 138 -4.52 0.92 -4.43
CA ARG A 138 -5.75 0.91 -3.65
C ARG A 138 -6.29 -0.51 -3.56
N LEU A 139 -6.42 -1.01 -2.34
CA LEU A 139 -6.94 -2.35 -2.07
C LEU A 139 -8.47 -2.33 -1.97
N LYS A 140 -9.14 -3.26 -2.65
CA LYS A 140 -10.57 -3.52 -2.54
C LYS A 140 -10.80 -5.03 -2.59
N GLY A 141 -11.08 -5.64 -1.44
CA GLY A 141 -11.08 -7.10 -1.31
C GLY A 141 -9.68 -7.67 -1.51
N ASN A 142 -9.54 -8.65 -2.40
CA ASN A 142 -8.25 -9.21 -2.83
C ASN A 142 -7.64 -8.51 -4.05
N LYS A 143 -8.26 -7.44 -4.55
CA LYS A 143 -7.80 -6.71 -5.74
C LYS A 143 -7.00 -5.47 -5.32
N LEU A 144 -5.77 -5.36 -5.82
CA LEU A 144 -4.90 -4.21 -5.64
C LEU A 144 -4.86 -3.41 -6.95
N TYR A 145 -5.58 -2.30 -6.96
CA TYR A 145 -5.65 -1.38 -8.09
C TYR A 145 -4.46 -0.42 -8.04
N LEU A 146 -3.54 -0.58 -8.97
CA LEU A 146 -2.31 0.20 -9.08
C LEU A 146 -2.53 1.37 -10.04
N LYS A 147 -2.08 2.55 -9.61
CA LYS A 147 -2.03 3.76 -10.43
C LYS A 147 -0.62 4.30 -10.47
N ARG A 148 -0.16 4.73 -11.65
CA ARG A 148 0.99 5.62 -11.76
C ARG A 148 0.56 6.93 -11.14
N ARG A 149 1.00 7.20 -9.91
CA ARG A 149 1.03 8.58 -9.48
C ARG A 149 2.24 9.20 -10.16
N ILE A 150 1.99 9.95 -11.24
CA ILE A 150 2.90 10.85 -11.98
C ILE A 150 4.35 10.58 -11.63
N ASP A 151 5.06 9.88 -12.52
CA ASP A 151 6.50 9.62 -12.58
C ASP A 151 7.37 10.51 -11.67
N LYS A 152 7.27 10.35 -10.34
CA LYS A 152 8.10 11.05 -9.36
C LYS A 152 9.43 10.32 -9.24
N MET A 153 9.95 9.88 -10.37
CA MET A 153 11.32 9.40 -10.50
C MET A 153 12.21 10.58 -10.10
N LYS A 154 12.64 10.57 -8.85
CA LYS A 154 13.52 11.59 -8.32
C LYS A 154 14.91 10.98 -8.17
N CYS A 155 15.86 11.55 -8.88
CA CYS A 155 17.26 11.19 -8.75
C CYS A 155 17.92 12.06 -7.69
N PHE A 156 18.71 11.44 -6.83
CA PHE A 156 19.48 12.08 -5.77
C PHE A 156 20.96 11.74 -5.95
N LYS A 157 21.84 12.67 -5.62
CA LYS A 157 23.30 12.41 -5.61
C LYS A 157 23.74 11.70 -4.32
N ASN A 158 22.88 11.69 -3.30
CA ASN A 158 23.16 11.16 -1.98
C ASN A 158 22.05 10.19 -1.53
N ILE A 159 22.44 9.00 -1.06
CA ILE A 159 21.51 7.98 -0.57
C ILE A 159 20.72 8.46 0.66
N ASN A 160 21.31 9.30 1.51
CA ASN A 160 20.64 9.84 2.69
C ASN A 160 19.53 10.83 2.31
N GLU A 161 19.73 11.61 1.25
CA GLU A 161 18.69 12.49 0.70
C GLU A 161 17.54 11.68 0.13
N ALA A 162 17.84 10.61 -0.63
CA ALA A 162 16.84 9.68 -1.14
C ALA A 162 16.02 9.04 0.01
N LYS A 163 16.69 8.52 1.04
CA LYS A 163 16.02 7.94 2.22
C LYS A 163 15.21 8.97 3.01
N THR A 164 15.70 10.20 3.14
CA THR A 164 14.95 11.29 3.79
C THR A 164 13.69 11.64 3.01
N TYR A 165 13.78 11.71 1.68
CA TYR A 165 12.62 11.88 0.82
C TYR A 165 11.62 10.74 0.97
N ILE A 166 12.07 9.47 0.94
CA ILE A 166 11.19 8.31 1.14
C ILE A 166 10.45 8.40 2.48
N ARG A 167 11.13 8.82 3.55
CA ARG A 167 10.50 9.03 4.87
C ARG A 167 9.42 10.11 4.85
N SER A 168 9.56 11.14 4.01
CA SER A 168 8.60 12.24 3.88
C SER A 168 7.34 11.92 3.06
N LEU A 169 7.36 10.84 2.26
CA LEU A 169 6.22 10.38 1.44
C LEU A 169 5.02 9.91 2.27
#